data_AF-A0A1F0QX61-F1
#
_entry.id   AF-A0A1F0QX61-F1
#
_cell.length_a   1.000
_cell.length_b   1.000
_cell.length_c   1.000
_cell.angle_alpha   90.00
_cell.angle_beta   90.00
_cell.angle_gamma   90.00
#
_symmetry.space_group_name_H-M   'P 1'
#
loop_
_entity.id
_entity.type
_entity.pdbx_description
1 polymer ?
#
loop_
_entity_poly.entity_id
_entity_poly.type
_entity_poly.pdbx_seq_one_letter_code
_entity_poly.pdbx_strand_id
1 'polypeptide(L)'
;MVIRSQNVLDNELDLSDVAHVPEELTAKLKSVLVQKGDTLLNITGSGNTTIGRSALVNEDLGEAYVNQHVCIIRPNKSLVNEIFLQKSIFAFKDELLGLSYGSTRDALTKGIIESFEIPLPPLKEQERIAGILGSLDDKIEANTRLIQTLDSLGEAATRMYLKSVQKTQKLNDIAHIVMGQSPKGETLNTEGSGVLFFQGKKDFGFRYPTPRTYTTAATRMAEPLDILFSVRAPIGALNRSVEACCVGRGLAAIRSSCGQENTLFYTLKTNPNLWEKFEGEGTIFSAINKKGLSELDIPFSETAISNGVEDFLTSVEQEIFSLEQENLQLAETRDALIKRLIG
;
A
#
# COMPACT_ATOMS: atom_id res chain seq x y z
N MET A 1 -20.19 2.14 -4.92
CA MET A 1 -18.77 2.51 -5.18
C MET A 1 -18.37 2.13 -6.60
N VAL A 2 -17.27 2.69 -7.12
CA VAL A 2 -16.67 2.34 -8.41
C VAL A 2 -15.22 1.90 -8.24
N ILE A 3 -14.97 0.67 -8.68
CA ILE A 3 -13.66 0.03 -8.75
C ILE A 3 -13.00 0.43 -10.08
N ARG A 4 -11.82 1.02 -9.99
CA ARG A 4 -11.00 1.45 -11.13
C ARG A 4 -9.78 0.55 -11.25
N SER A 5 -9.04 0.65 -12.36
CA SER A 5 -7.83 -0.17 -12.59
C SER A 5 -6.78 -0.05 -11.47
N GLN A 6 -6.69 1.09 -10.79
CA GLN A 6 -5.79 1.27 -9.64
C GLN A 6 -6.16 0.43 -8.42
N ASN A 7 -7.44 0.07 -8.27
CA ASN A 7 -7.96 -0.71 -7.14
C ASN A 7 -7.71 -2.21 -7.34
N VAL A 8 -7.55 -2.67 -8.59
CA VAL A 8 -7.31 -4.08 -8.91
C VAL A 8 -5.80 -4.32 -8.99
N LEU A 9 -5.26 -4.93 -7.95
CA LEU A 9 -3.87 -5.38 -7.87
C LEU A 9 -3.79 -6.88 -8.21
N ASP A 10 -2.57 -7.43 -8.21
CA ASP A 10 -2.40 -8.86 -8.39
C ASP A 10 -2.75 -9.58 -7.08
N ASN A 11 -3.78 -10.43 -7.13
CA ASN A 11 -4.32 -11.18 -5.97
C ASN A 11 -4.92 -10.34 -4.84
N GLU A 12 -5.06 -9.03 -5.01
CA GLU A 12 -5.54 -8.12 -3.97
C GLU A 12 -6.45 -7.05 -4.57
N LEU A 13 -7.51 -6.71 -3.84
CA LEU A 13 -8.41 -5.61 -4.17
C LEU A 13 -8.22 -4.48 -3.15
N ASP A 14 -7.62 -3.38 -3.57
CA ASP A 14 -7.41 -2.19 -2.74
C ASP A 14 -8.65 -1.28 -2.82
N LEU A 15 -9.45 -1.30 -1.74
CA LEU A 15 -10.67 -0.50 -1.60
C LEU A 15 -10.46 0.78 -0.79
N SER A 16 -9.22 1.16 -0.48
CA SER A 16 -8.93 2.36 0.33
C SER A 16 -9.22 3.69 -0.39
N ASP A 17 -9.10 3.73 -1.73
CA ASP A 17 -9.41 4.88 -2.59
C ASP A 17 -10.37 4.48 -3.73
N VAL A 18 -11.65 4.33 -3.37
CA VAL A 18 -12.74 4.04 -4.31
C VAL A 18 -13.46 5.31 -4.74
N ALA A 19 -13.86 5.36 -6.01
CA ALA A 19 -14.70 6.46 -6.50
C ALA A 19 -16.17 6.20 -6.15
N HIS A 20 -16.99 7.25 -6.11
CA HIS A 20 -18.42 7.15 -5.87
C HIS A 20 -19.20 7.64 -7.10
N VAL A 21 -20.33 6.97 -7.37
CA VAL A 21 -21.26 7.36 -8.43
C VAL A 21 -22.57 7.79 -7.79
N PRO A 22 -23.17 8.91 -8.26
CA PRO A 22 -24.50 9.34 -7.81
C PRO A 22 -25.55 8.24 -8.01
N GLU A 23 -26.46 8.09 -7.04
CA GLU A 23 -27.52 7.07 -7.06
C GLU A 23 -28.36 7.11 -8.35
N GLU A 24 -28.57 8.30 -8.92
CA GLU A 24 -29.34 8.49 -10.16
C GLU A 24 -28.74 7.76 -11.38
N LEU A 25 -27.43 7.47 -11.36
CA LEU A 25 -26.72 6.80 -12.45
C LEU A 25 -26.64 5.28 -12.27
N THR A 26 -26.93 4.73 -11.09
CA THR A 26 -26.77 3.29 -10.78
C THR A 26 -27.72 2.42 -11.60
N ALA A 27 -28.92 2.92 -11.91
CA ALA A 27 -29.92 2.22 -12.71
C ALA A 27 -29.40 1.82 -14.11
N LYS A 28 -28.44 2.58 -14.67
CA LYS A 28 -27.82 2.33 -15.98
C LYS A 28 -26.59 1.42 -15.91
N LEU A 29 -26.09 1.10 -14.72
CA LEU A 29 -24.84 0.37 -14.48
C LEU A 29 -25.06 -1.10 -14.08
N LYS A 30 -26.27 -1.64 -14.24
CA LYS A 30 -26.60 -3.02 -13.85
C LYS A 30 -25.71 -4.08 -14.53
N SER A 31 -25.25 -3.83 -15.75
CA SER A 31 -24.37 -4.75 -16.49
C SER A 31 -22.94 -4.82 -15.95
N VAL A 32 -22.53 -3.85 -15.12
CA VAL A 32 -21.19 -3.76 -14.53
C VAL A 32 -21.25 -3.87 -13.00
N LEU A 33 -22.34 -4.40 -12.46
CA LEU A 33 -22.50 -4.69 -11.03
C LEU A 33 -21.63 -5.90 -10.67
N VAL A 34 -20.76 -5.67 -9.70
CA VAL A 34 -19.83 -6.66 -9.14
C VAL A 34 -20.56 -7.58 -8.18
N GLN A 35 -20.19 -8.85 -8.18
CA GLN A 35 -20.72 -9.88 -7.29
C GLN A 35 -19.59 -10.64 -6.59
N LYS A 36 -19.89 -11.16 -5.40
CA LYS A 36 -18.99 -12.09 -4.72
C LYS A 36 -18.68 -13.31 -5.62
N GLY A 37 -17.40 -13.62 -5.75
CA GLY A 37 -16.86 -14.66 -6.62
C GLY A 37 -16.47 -14.18 -8.02
N ASP A 38 -16.72 -12.91 -8.37
CA ASP A 38 -16.21 -12.33 -9.60
C ASP A 38 -14.68 -12.19 -9.55
N THR A 39 -14.02 -12.46 -10.68
CA THR A 39 -12.64 -12.02 -10.91
C THR A 39 -12.66 -10.69 -11.64
N LEU A 40 -12.02 -9.68 -11.09
CA LEU A 40 -11.81 -8.40 -11.74
C LEU A 40 -10.47 -8.42 -12.47
N LEU A 41 -10.44 -8.03 -13.75
CA LEU A 41 -9.25 -8.03 -14.59
C LEU A 41 -9.03 -6.65 -15.20
N ASN A 42 -7.83 -6.10 -15.04
CA ASN A 42 -7.44 -4.86 -15.72
C ASN A 42 -7.19 -5.11 -17.20
N ILE A 43 -8.00 -4.47 -18.05
CA ILE A 43 -7.96 -4.66 -19.51
C ILE A 43 -7.27 -3.53 -20.26
N THR A 44 -7.16 -2.35 -19.65
CA THR A 44 -6.45 -1.18 -20.21
C THR A 44 -5.84 -0.36 -19.06
N GLY A 45 -4.79 0.43 -19.32
CA GLY A 45 -4.07 1.15 -18.26
C GLY A 45 -3.09 2.20 -18.76
N SER A 46 -2.55 3.02 -17.84
CA SER A 46 -1.48 3.98 -18.13
C SER A 46 -0.14 3.25 -18.27
N GLY A 47 0.21 2.88 -19.50
CA GLY A 47 1.37 2.05 -19.82
C GLY A 47 1.16 0.57 -19.49
N ASN A 48 2.08 -0.29 -19.94
CA ASN A 48 1.96 -1.76 -19.83
C ASN A 48 2.15 -2.30 -18.39
N THR A 49 1.94 -1.50 -17.35
CA THR A 49 2.26 -1.87 -15.96
C THR A 49 1.05 -2.31 -15.14
N THR A 50 -0.18 -1.94 -15.54
CA THR A 50 -1.42 -2.30 -14.81
C THR A 50 -2.31 -3.30 -15.54
N ILE A 51 -2.12 -3.47 -16.85
CA ILE A 51 -2.87 -4.43 -17.67
C ILE A 51 -2.55 -5.86 -17.21
N GLY A 52 -3.56 -6.72 -17.17
CA GLY A 52 -3.43 -8.11 -16.78
C GLY A 52 -3.45 -8.35 -15.26
N ARG A 53 -3.49 -7.30 -14.42
CA ARG A 53 -3.71 -7.48 -12.98
C ARG A 53 -5.10 -8.03 -12.71
N SER A 54 -5.20 -9.00 -11.81
CA SER A 54 -6.47 -9.61 -11.45
C SER A 54 -6.63 -9.86 -9.95
N ALA A 55 -7.85 -9.65 -9.47
CA ALA A 55 -8.23 -9.85 -8.07
C ALA A 55 -9.58 -10.54 -7.95
N LEU A 56 -9.74 -11.36 -6.91
CA LEU A 56 -11.00 -12.03 -6.58
C LEU A 56 -11.84 -11.13 -5.67
N VAL A 57 -13.14 -11.06 -5.93
CA VAL A 57 -14.11 -10.46 -5.01
C VAL A 57 -14.53 -11.51 -3.99
N ASN A 58 -13.87 -11.55 -2.85
CA ASN A 58 -14.05 -12.57 -1.79
C ASN A 58 -15.26 -12.29 -0.87
N GLU A 59 -15.72 -11.05 -0.79
CA GLU A 59 -16.83 -10.61 0.04
C GLU A 59 -17.95 -9.94 -0.77
N ASP A 60 -19.10 -9.72 -0.11
CA ASP A 60 -20.19 -8.96 -0.71
C ASP A 60 -19.95 -7.46 -0.51
N LEU A 61 -19.66 -6.76 -1.61
CA LEU A 61 -19.38 -5.33 -1.62
C LEU A 61 -20.64 -4.45 -1.72
N GLY A 62 -21.83 -5.05 -1.74
CA GLY A 62 -23.08 -4.35 -1.99
C GLY A 62 -23.10 -3.71 -3.38
N GLU A 63 -23.47 -2.43 -3.48
CA GLU A 63 -23.50 -1.70 -4.75
C GLU A 63 -22.10 -1.26 -5.20
N ALA A 64 -21.34 -2.19 -5.79
CA ALA A 64 -20.04 -1.95 -6.40
C ALA A 64 -20.08 -2.13 -7.92
N TYR A 65 -19.45 -1.22 -8.64
CA TYR A 65 -19.41 -1.23 -10.10
C TYR A 65 -17.97 -1.13 -10.61
N VAL A 66 -17.71 -1.63 -11.81
CA VAL A 66 -16.40 -1.43 -12.48
C VAL A 66 -16.46 -0.29 -13.49
N ASN A 67 -15.32 0.38 -13.72
CA ASN A 67 -15.17 1.31 -14.84
C ASN A 67 -14.74 0.59 -16.14
N GLN A 68 -14.63 1.33 -17.25
CA GLN A 68 -14.28 0.78 -18.58
C GLN A 68 -12.88 0.13 -18.67
N HIS A 69 -12.05 0.28 -17.64
CA HIS A 69 -10.68 -0.26 -17.61
C HIS A 69 -10.61 -1.61 -16.89
N VAL A 70 -11.71 -2.06 -16.28
CA VAL A 70 -11.79 -3.30 -15.50
C VAL A 70 -12.90 -4.18 -16.07
N CYS A 71 -12.56 -5.43 -16.37
CA CYS A 71 -13.48 -6.46 -16.84
C CYS A 71 -13.91 -7.36 -15.66
N ILE A 72 -15.18 -7.76 -15.65
CA ILE A 72 -15.72 -8.77 -14.75
C ILE A 72 -15.68 -10.12 -15.46
N ILE A 73 -15.00 -11.09 -14.88
CA ILE A 73 -15.03 -12.49 -15.28
C ILE A 73 -15.78 -13.25 -14.19
N ARG A 74 -17.02 -13.62 -14.50
CA ARG A 74 -17.91 -14.32 -13.57
C ARG A 74 -17.81 -15.84 -13.79
N PRO A 75 -17.43 -16.63 -12.79
CA PRO A 75 -17.28 -18.07 -12.94
C PRO A 75 -18.64 -18.74 -13.15
N ASN A 76 -18.68 -19.69 -14.10
CA ASN A 76 -19.71 -20.71 -14.08
C ASN A 76 -19.36 -21.74 -12.99
N LYS A 77 -19.98 -21.62 -11.81
CA LYS A 77 -19.67 -22.43 -10.63
C LYS A 77 -19.89 -23.94 -10.81
N SER A 78 -20.60 -24.36 -11.86
CA SER A 78 -20.73 -25.78 -12.22
C SER A 78 -19.50 -26.35 -12.95
N LEU A 79 -18.58 -25.50 -13.40
CA LEU A 79 -17.40 -25.88 -14.18
C LEU A 79 -16.10 -25.44 -13.52
N VAL A 80 -16.09 -24.27 -12.87
CA VAL A 80 -14.87 -23.69 -12.30
C VAL A 80 -15.09 -23.09 -10.92
N ASN A 81 -14.16 -23.37 -10.02
CA ASN A 81 -14.08 -22.72 -8.71
C ASN A 81 -13.58 -21.28 -8.85
N GLU A 82 -14.20 -20.33 -8.15
CA GLU A 82 -13.89 -18.90 -8.24
C GLU A 82 -12.44 -18.54 -7.89
N ILE A 83 -11.87 -19.14 -6.84
CA ILE A 83 -10.48 -18.92 -6.43
C ILE A 83 -9.56 -19.50 -7.50
N PHE A 84 -9.82 -20.75 -7.93
CA PHE A 84 -9.01 -21.39 -8.98
C PHE A 84 -8.99 -20.57 -10.28
N LEU A 85 -10.14 -20.03 -10.69
CA LEU A 85 -10.24 -19.16 -11.88
C LEU A 85 -9.33 -17.93 -11.75
N GLN A 86 -9.43 -17.19 -10.65
CA GLN A 86 -8.60 -16.00 -10.45
C GLN A 86 -7.11 -16.35 -10.43
N LYS A 87 -6.73 -17.41 -9.71
CA LYS A 87 -5.34 -17.86 -9.60
C LYS A 87 -4.79 -18.35 -10.94
N SER A 88 -5.62 -18.93 -11.80
CA SER A 88 -5.25 -19.30 -13.16
C SER A 88 -4.99 -18.08 -14.05
N ILE A 89 -5.84 -17.05 -13.97
CA ILE A 89 -5.61 -15.79 -14.70
C ILE A 89 -4.31 -15.12 -14.26
N PHE A 90 -4.00 -15.15 -12.95
CA PHE A 90 -2.73 -14.65 -12.45
C PHE A 90 -1.54 -15.50 -12.91
N ALA A 91 -1.64 -16.83 -12.87
CA ALA A 91 -0.59 -17.75 -13.28
C ALA A 91 -0.15 -17.56 -14.74
N PHE A 92 -1.14 -17.41 -15.64
CA PHE A 92 -0.92 -17.29 -17.08
C PHE A 92 -0.99 -15.83 -17.58
N LYS A 93 -0.78 -14.86 -16.69
CA LYS A 93 -0.82 -13.43 -17.01
C LYS A 93 0.10 -13.05 -18.16
N ASP A 94 1.33 -13.56 -18.18
CA ASP A 94 2.31 -13.22 -19.22
C ASP A 94 1.88 -13.74 -20.60
N GLU A 95 1.26 -14.92 -20.65
CA GLU A 95 0.70 -15.49 -21.89
C GLU A 95 -0.49 -14.66 -22.38
N LEU A 96 -1.40 -14.29 -21.47
CA LEU A 96 -2.54 -13.43 -21.76
C LEU A 96 -2.09 -12.06 -22.30
N LEU A 97 -1.05 -11.47 -21.71
CA LEU A 97 -0.46 -10.22 -22.18
C LEU A 97 0.24 -10.40 -23.54
N GLY A 98 0.87 -11.55 -23.78
CA GLY A 98 1.46 -11.95 -25.06
C GLY A 98 0.48 -11.81 -26.23
N LEU A 99 -0.80 -12.14 -26.01
CA LEU A 99 -1.86 -12.03 -27.02
C LEU A 99 -2.24 -10.59 -27.37
N SER A 100 -1.87 -9.60 -26.54
CA SER A 100 -2.12 -8.18 -26.80
C SER A 100 -1.02 -7.54 -27.68
N TYR A 101 0.18 -8.11 -27.72
CA TYR A 101 1.34 -7.57 -28.47
C TYR A 101 1.14 -7.75 -29.98
N GLY A 102 0.51 -6.77 -30.60
CA GLY A 102 0.21 -6.77 -32.05
C GLY A 102 -0.86 -5.77 -32.47
N SER A 103 -1.60 -5.22 -31.51
CA SER A 103 -2.59 -4.16 -31.76
C SER A 103 -2.02 -2.77 -31.43
N THR A 104 -2.47 -1.74 -32.15
CA THR A 104 -2.00 -0.34 -32.03
C THR A 104 -2.33 0.33 -30.69
N ARG A 105 -2.96 -0.38 -29.75
CA ARG A 105 -3.25 0.02 -28.38
C ARG A 105 -3.08 -1.20 -27.47
N ASP A 106 -2.20 -1.12 -26.48
CA ASP A 106 -2.05 -2.16 -25.45
C ASP A 106 -3.38 -2.33 -24.69
N ALA A 107 -4.15 -3.37 -25.01
CA ALA A 107 -5.47 -3.60 -24.46
C ALA A 107 -5.89 -5.08 -24.57
N LEU A 108 -6.36 -5.67 -23.48
CA LEU A 108 -6.99 -6.99 -23.48
C LEU A 108 -8.43 -6.87 -23.98
N THR A 109 -8.62 -7.08 -25.28
CA THR A 109 -9.96 -7.05 -25.88
C THR A 109 -10.82 -8.21 -25.40
N LYS A 110 -12.15 -8.04 -25.46
CA LYS A 110 -13.10 -9.11 -25.13
C LYS A 110 -12.82 -10.41 -25.89
N GLY A 111 -12.50 -10.32 -27.19
CA GLY A 111 -12.20 -11.49 -28.00
C GLY A 111 -10.94 -12.23 -27.56
N ILE A 112 -9.91 -11.51 -27.09
CA ILE A 112 -8.70 -12.13 -26.51
C ILE A 112 -9.08 -12.90 -25.24
N ILE A 113 -9.84 -12.28 -24.34
CA ILE A 113 -10.25 -12.90 -23.07
C ILE A 113 -11.14 -14.12 -23.30
N GLU A 114 -12.08 -14.07 -24.25
CA GLU A 114 -12.98 -15.18 -24.57
C GLU A 114 -12.29 -16.36 -25.28
N SER A 115 -11.16 -16.12 -25.95
CA SER A 115 -10.37 -17.16 -26.63
C SER A 115 -9.20 -17.69 -25.80
N PHE A 116 -8.94 -17.09 -24.64
CA PHE A 116 -7.85 -17.49 -23.77
C PHE A 116 -8.18 -18.82 -23.06
N GLU A 117 -7.32 -19.81 -23.24
CA GLU A 117 -7.47 -21.13 -22.65
C GLU A 117 -6.66 -21.24 -21.34
N ILE A 118 -7.24 -21.89 -20.34
CA ILE A 118 -6.57 -22.21 -19.07
C ILE A 118 -6.72 -23.71 -18.76
N PRO A 119 -5.77 -24.33 -18.06
CA PRO A 119 -5.93 -25.70 -17.56
C PRO A 119 -7.14 -25.80 -16.66
N LEU A 120 -8.03 -26.77 -16.94
CA LEU A 120 -9.26 -26.97 -16.18
C LEU A 120 -9.34 -28.41 -15.66
N PRO A 121 -8.70 -28.71 -14.52
CA PRO A 121 -8.78 -30.04 -13.91
C PRO A 121 -10.20 -30.30 -13.35
N PRO A 122 -10.54 -31.53 -12.93
CA PRO A 122 -11.84 -31.81 -12.31
C PRO A 122 -12.12 -30.91 -11.11
N LEU A 123 -13.38 -30.52 -10.88
CA LEU A 123 -13.78 -29.59 -9.81
C LEU A 123 -13.15 -29.91 -8.45
N LYS A 124 -13.11 -31.20 -8.07
CA LYS A 124 -12.52 -31.65 -6.80
C LYS A 124 -11.04 -31.27 -6.66
N GLU A 125 -10.29 -31.30 -7.77
CA GLU A 125 -8.88 -30.88 -7.78
C GLU A 125 -8.77 -29.35 -7.71
N GLN A 126 -9.62 -28.63 -8.44
CA GLN A 126 -9.69 -27.17 -8.35
C GLN A 126 -9.98 -26.71 -6.92
N GLU A 127 -10.94 -27.34 -6.24
CA GLU A 127 -11.28 -27.07 -4.84
C GLU A 127 -10.11 -27.33 -3.90
N ARG A 128 -9.33 -28.40 -4.15
CA ARG A 128 -8.14 -28.71 -3.36
C ARG A 128 -7.06 -27.63 -3.51
N ILE A 129 -6.77 -27.23 -4.74
CA ILE A 129 -5.80 -26.17 -5.06
C ILE A 129 -6.28 -24.84 -4.46
N ALA A 130 -7.55 -24.50 -4.67
CA ALA A 130 -8.20 -23.31 -4.13
C ALA A 130 -8.14 -23.28 -2.60
N GLY A 131 -8.35 -24.40 -1.91
CA GLY A 131 -8.26 -24.48 -0.45
C GLY A 131 -6.85 -24.20 0.07
N ILE A 132 -5.81 -24.72 -0.60
CA ILE A 132 -4.41 -24.46 -0.21
C ILE A 132 -4.09 -22.98 -0.40
N LEU A 133 -4.34 -22.43 -1.59
CA LEU A 133 -4.02 -21.04 -1.92
C LEU A 133 -4.87 -20.05 -1.11
N GLY A 134 -6.16 -20.35 -0.95
CA GLY A 134 -7.09 -19.56 -0.16
C GLY A 134 -6.69 -19.48 1.31
N SER A 135 -6.17 -20.57 1.90
CA SER A 135 -5.70 -20.54 3.29
C SER A 135 -4.54 -19.56 3.55
N LEU A 136 -3.69 -19.32 2.53
CA LEU A 136 -2.63 -18.32 2.59
C LEU A 136 -3.20 -16.91 2.48
N ASP A 137 -4.14 -16.69 1.55
CA ASP A 137 -4.82 -15.41 1.40
C ASP A 137 -5.62 -15.03 2.66
N ASP A 138 -6.34 -15.98 3.26
CA ASP A 138 -7.10 -15.81 4.50
C ASP A 138 -6.18 -15.38 5.67
N LYS A 139 -4.98 -15.97 5.75
CA LYS A 139 -3.99 -15.63 6.78
C LYS A 139 -3.39 -14.24 6.56
N ILE A 140 -3.11 -13.86 5.31
CA ILE A 140 -2.68 -12.49 4.96
C ILE A 140 -3.75 -11.48 5.39
N GLU A 141 -5.00 -11.75 5.05
CA GLU A 141 -6.13 -10.88 5.41
C GLU A 141 -6.30 -10.75 6.93
N ALA A 142 -6.19 -11.86 7.67
CA ALA A 142 -6.24 -11.87 9.13
C ALA A 142 -5.10 -11.03 9.76
N ASN A 143 -3.88 -11.17 9.24
CA ASN A 143 -2.72 -10.38 9.68
C ASN A 143 -2.92 -8.89 9.38
N THR A 144 -3.41 -8.53 8.19
CA THR A 144 -3.69 -7.13 7.83
C THR A 144 -4.73 -6.50 8.77
N ARG A 145 -5.78 -7.23 9.15
CA ARG A 145 -6.77 -6.76 10.15
C ARG A 145 -6.14 -6.58 11.54
N LEU A 146 -5.24 -7.48 11.93
CA LEU A 146 -4.54 -7.38 13.21
C LEU A 146 -3.61 -6.16 13.22
N ILE A 147 -2.86 -5.92 12.14
CA ILE A 147 -2.02 -4.73 11.95
C ILE A 147 -2.86 -3.44 12.11
N GLN A 148 -4.02 -3.36 11.47
CA GLN A 148 -4.93 -2.20 11.59
C GLN A 148 -5.44 -2.00 13.03
N THR A 149 -5.72 -3.10 13.73
CA THR A 149 -6.18 -3.07 15.12
C THR A 149 -5.07 -2.58 16.06
N LEU A 150 -3.86 -3.11 15.90
CA LEU A 150 -2.66 -2.70 16.63
C LEU A 150 -2.35 -1.22 16.40
N ASP A 151 -2.44 -0.78 15.15
CA ASP A 151 -2.23 0.61 14.80
C ASP A 151 -3.24 1.54 15.48
N SER A 152 -4.52 1.19 15.43
CA SER A 152 -5.60 1.93 16.11
C SER A 152 -5.39 1.99 17.63
N LEU A 153 -4.85 0.92 18.20
CA LEU A 153 -4.51 0.86 19.63
C LEU A 153 -3.34 1.79 19.97
N GLY A 154 -2.31 1.83 19.12
CA GLY A 154 -1.19 2.77 19.27
C GLY A 154 -1.64 4.24 19.20
N GLU A 155 -2.56 4.55 18.29
CA GLU A 155 -3.18 5.87 18.23
C GLU A 155 -3.99 6.20 19.49
N ALA A 156 -4.75 5.23 20.01
CA ALA A 156 -5.56 5.42 21.22
C ALA A 156 -4.69 5.67 22.46
N ALA A 157 -3.63 4.89 22.64
CA ALA A 157 -2.66 5.07 23.72
C ALA A 157 -2.02 6.47 23.65
N THR A 158 -1.64 6.89 22.44
CA THR A 158 -1.06 8.22 22.23
C THR A 158 -2.06 9.33 22.52
N ARG A 159 -3.32 9.21 22.05
CA ARG A 159 -4.39 10.18 22.39
C ARG A 159 -4.60 10.31 23.90
N MET A 160 -4.45 9.23 24.67
CA MET A 160 -4.51 9.29 26.13
C MET A 160 -3.32 10.06 26.72
N TYR A 161 -2.10 9.80 26.24
CA TYR A 161 -0.92 10.57 26.63
C TYR A 161 -1.07 12.06 26.31
N LEU A 162 -1.54 12.41 25.12
CA LEU A 162 -1.68 13.80 24.70
C LEU A 162 -2.65 14.61 25.58
N LYS A 163 -3.63 13.97 26.22
CA LYS A 163 -4.50 14.63 27.23
C LYS A 163 -3.75 15.09 28.47
N SER A 164 -2.61 14.47 28.79
CA SER A 164 -1.75 14.85 29.91
C SER A 164 -0.75 15.96 29.56
N VAL A 165 -0.53 16.21 28.26
CA VAL A 165 0.41 17.20 27.76
C VAL A 165 -0.19 18.60 27.86
N GLN A 166 0.45 19.49 28.62
CA GLN A 166 -0.04 20.84 28.86
C GLN A 166 0.59 21.92 27.95
N LYS A 167 1.70 21.59 27.27
CA LYS A 167 2.47 22.53 26.45
C LYS A 167 2.92 21.87 25.16
N THR A 168 3.12 22.69 24.13
CA THR A 168 3.75 22.28 22.88
C THR A 168 5.24 22.59 22.89
N GLN A 169 6.02 21.84 22.12
CA GLN A 169 7.44 22.07 21.87
C GLN A 169 7.69 22.21 20.37
N LYS A 170 8.75 22.92 19.97
CA LYS A 170 9.13 22.95 18.56
C LYS A 170 9.65 21.57 18.15
N LEU A 171 9.29 21.10 16.95
CA LEU A 171 9.74 19.80 16.47
C LEU A 171 11.28 19.69 16.47
N ASN A 172 11.99 20.76 16.13
CA ASN A 172 13.46 20.77 16.15
C ASN A 172 14.06 20.65 17.57
N ASP A 173 13.29 20.96 18.62
CA ASP A 173 13.77 20.80 20.01
C ASP A 173 13.67 19.34 20.48
N ILE A 174 12.77 18.55 19.88
CA ILE A 174 12.49 17.16 20.27
C ILE A 174 12.91 16.13 19.22
N ALA A 175 13.37 16.58 18.04
CA ALA A 175 13.74 15.69 16.95
C ALA A 175 14.87 16.23 16.07
N HIS A 176 15.72 15.33 15.59
CA HIS A 176 16.68 15.57 14.53
C HIS A 176 16.00 15.43 13.16
N ILE A 177 16.11 16.47 12.33
CA ILE A 177 15.45 16.54 11.02
C ILE A 177 16.49 16.53 9.90
N VAL A 178 16.39 15.53 9.02
CA VAL A 178 17.18 15.41 7.79
C VAL A 178 16.27 15.65 6.59
N MET A 179 16.43 16.81 5.93
CA MET A 179 15.71 17.08 4.68
C MET A 179 16.33 16.27 3.53
N GLY A 180 15.50 15.53 2.81
CA GLY A 180 15.95 14.71 1.70
C GLY A 180 16.44 15.51 0.49
N GLN A 181 17.31 14.88 -0.30
CA GLN A 181 17.90 15.46 -1.49
C GLN A 181 18.10 14.35 -2.51
N SER A 182 17.60 14.50 -3.73
CA SER A 182 17.77 13.44 -4.75
C SER A 182 19.25 13.32 -5.17
N PRO A 183 19.82 12.10 -5.20
CA PRO A 183 21.07 11.81 -5.89
C PRO A 183 20.99 12.11 -7.39
N LYS A 184 22.15 12.07 -8.06
CA LYS A 184 22.21 12.18 -9.53
C LYS A 184 21.54 10.95 -10.17
N GLY A 185 20.76 11.16 -11.22
CA GLY A 185 20.00 10.09 -11.89
C GLY A 185 20.87 8.92 -12.36
N GLU A 186 22.09 9.19 -12.83
CA GLU A 186 23.07 8.19 -13.27
C GLU A 186 23.51 7.21 -12.18
N THR A 187 23.28 7.55 -10.91
CA THR A 187 23.66 6.72 -9.75
C THR A 187 22.52 5.83 -9.27
N LEU A 188 21.32 6.00 -9.85
CA LEU A 188 20.13 5.24 -9.49
C LEU A 188 20.07 3.93 -10.27
N ASN A 189 19.66 2.86 -9.60
CA ASN A 189 19.53 1.55 -10.22
C ASN A 189 18.38 0.74 -9.59
N THR A 190 17.96 -0.32 -10.27
CA THR A 190 16.98 -1.31 -9.78
C THR A 190 17.62 -2.67 -9.48
N GLU A 191 18.95 -2.75 -9.57
CA GLU A 191 19.73 -3.99 -9.41
C GLU A 191 20.12 -4.27 -7.96
N GLY A 192 19.81 -3.36 -7.03
CA GLY A 192 20.17 -3.50 -5.62
C GLY A 192 21.55 -2.95 -5.25
N SER A 193 22.19 -2.18 -6.14
CA SER A 193 23.54 -1.68 -5.91
C SER A 193 23.55 -0.41 -5.07
N GLY A 194 24.27 -0.44 -3.94
CA GLY A 194 24.39 0.68 -3.00
C GLY A 194 23.37 0.60 -1.87
N VAL A 195 22.72 1.73 -1.56
CA VAL A 195 21.70 1.81 -0.49
C VAL A 195 20.31 2.04 -1.08
N LEU A 196 19.26 1.64 -0.35
CA LEU A 196 17.88 1.92 -0.72
C LEU A 196 17.64 3.42 -0.91
N PHE A 197 16.80 3.77 -1.87
CA PHE A 197 16.44 5.14 -2.17
C PHE A 197 14.92 5.33 -2.25
N PHE A 198 14.39 6.22 -1.42
CA PHE A 198 12.99 6.60 -1.41
C PHE A 198 12.83 8.07 -1.80
N GLN A 199 12.09 8.32 -2.87
CA GLN A 199 12.00 9.65 -3.49
C GLN A 199 10.82 10.46 -2.94
N GLY A 200 9.73 9.81 -2.53
CA GLY A 200 8.50 10.46 -2.07
C GLY A 200 7.41 9.49 -1.62
N LYS A 201 6.22 10.02 -1.30
CA LYS A 201 5.07 9.22 -0.84
C LYS A 201 4.73 8.00 -1.71
N LYS A 202 5.03 8.03 -3.01
CA LYS A 202 4.78 6.88 -3.90
C LYS A 202 5.43 5.59 -3.39
N ASP A 203 6.53 5.70 -2.65
CA ASP A 203 7.27 4.58 -2.10
C ASP A 203 6.68 4.06 -0.77
N PHE A 204 5.74 4.78 -0.15
CA PHE A 204 5.17 4.42 1.14
C PHE A 204 4.12 3.31 1.00
N GLY A 205 4.27 2.24 1.79
CA GLY A 205 3.21 1.29 2.09
C GLY A 205 2.41 1.71 3.33
N PHE A 206 1.77 0.74 4.01
CA PHE A 206 1.00 0.99 5.22
C PHE A 206 1.87 1.51 6.38
N ARG A 207 2.96 0.79 6.71
CA ARG A 207 3.90 1.17 7.77
C ARG A 207 5.31 1.46 7.28
N TYR A 208 5.76 0.67 6.31
CA TYR A 208 7.13 0.67 5.78
C TYR A 208 7.13 0.98 4.27
N PRO A 209 8.21 1.54 3.71
CA PRO A 209 8.27 1.83 2.29
C PRO A 209 8.62 0.56 1.50
N THR A 210 8.12 0.44 0.28
CA THR A 210 8.44 -0.69 -0.60
C THR A 210 9.75 -0.42 -1.37
N PRO A 211 10.78 -1.26 -1.23
CA PRO A 211 12.03 -1.16 -1.99
C PRO A 211 11.79 -1.21 -3.51
N ARG A 212 12.23 -0.18 -4.25
CA ARG A 212 12.13 -0.15 -5.72
C ARG A 212 13.35 0.43 -6.42
N THR A 213 14.15 1.23 -5.74
CA THR A 213 15.29 1.93 -6.33
C THR A 213 16.41 2.02 -5.31
N TYR A 214 17.64 1.94 -5.81
CA TYR A 214 18.86 2.01 -5.03
C TYR A 214 19.76 3.12 -5.59
N THR A 215 20.72 3.58 -4.79
CA THR A 215 21.71 4.56 -5.22
C THR A 215 23.11 4.19 -4.72
N THR A 216 24.10 4.34 -5.59
CA THR A 216 25.53 4.18 -5.24
C THR A 216 26.15 5.47 -4.69
N ALA A 217 25.43 6.59 -4.71
CA ALA A 217 25.92 7.91 -4.30
C ALA A 217 24.90 8.62 -3.40
N ALA A 218 24.67 8.05 -2.23
CA ALA A 218 23.71 8.57 -1.26
C ALA A 218 24.07 10.01 -0.82
N THR A 219 23.06 10.87 -0.78
CA THR A 219 23.19 12.30 -0.48
C THR A 219 22.73 12.65 0.94
N ARG A 220 21.63 12.02 1.38
CA ARG A 220 20.98 12.24 2.66
C ARG A 220 20.44 10.92 3.16
N MET A 221 20.80 10.55 4.39
CA MET A 221 20.47 9.27 4.98
C MET A 221 19.41 9.42 6.06
N ALA A 222 18.47 8.48 6.08
CA ALA A 222 17.69 8.10 7.24
C ALA A 222 18.36 6.88 7.89
N GLU A 223 18.26 6.77 9.20
CA GLU A 223 18.66 5.59 9.98
C GLU A 223 17.45 4.70 10.26
N PRO A 224 17.65 3.42 10.64
CA PRO A 224 16.55 2.55 11.03
C PRO A 224 15.63 3.19 12.07
N LEU A 225 14.33 2.99 11.93
CA LEU A 225 13.25 3.55 12.75
C LEU A 225 12.97 5.04 12.59
N ASP A 226 13.75 5.76 11.78
CA ASP A 226 13.44 7.15 11.43
C ASP A 226 12.05 7.24 10.80
N ILE A 227 11.31 8.27 11.18
CA ILE A 227 10.01 8.61 10.61
C ILE A 227 10.28 9.25 9.24
N LEU A 228 9.76 8.62 8.19
CA LEU A 228 9.77 9.17 6.85
C LEU A 228 8.53 10.03 6.65
N PHE A 229 8.73 11.31 6.35
CA PHE A 229 7.69 12.31 6.24
C PHE A 229 7.62 12.86 4.82
N SER A 230 6.42 12.85 4.21
CA SER A 230 6.22 13.47 2.89
C SER A 230 6.16 14.99 3.00
N VAL A 231 7.17 15.66 2.44
CA VAL A 231 7.26 17.14 2.41
C VAL A 231 6.60 17.76 1.18
N ARG A 232 6.00 16.96 0.30
CA ARG A 232 5.28 17.41 -0.90
C ARG A 232 3.87 16.84 -0.91
N ALA A 233 2.96 17.51 -1.61
CA ALA A 233 1.57 17.08 -1.72
C ALA A 233 1.43 15.58 -2.10
N PRO A 234 0.59 14.81 -1.38
CA PRO A 234 -0.08 15.19 -0.13
C PRO A 234 0.93 15.21 1.03
N ILE A 235 0.97 16.35 1.70
CA ILE A 235 1.90 16.64 2.81
C ILE A 235 1.43 15.87 4.04
N GLY A 236 2.34 15.46 4.92
CA GLY A 236 1.96 14.85 6.19
C GLY A 236 1.78 13.34 6.14
N ALA A 237 1.91 12.70 4.97
CA ALA A 237 1.99 11.25 4.90
C ALA A 237 3.24 10.77 5.67
N LEU A 238 3.05 9.78 6.53
CA LEU A 238 4.07 9.20 7.40
C LEU A 238 4.33 7.75 7.01
N ASN A 239 5.57 7.32 7.20
CA ASN A 239 6.02 5.95 7.06
C ASN A 239 7.30 5.76 7.90
N ARG A 240 7.89 4.57 7.95
CA ARG A 240 9.05 4.28 8.80
C ARG A 240 10.13 3.54 8.04
N SER A 241 11.37 3.92 8.26
CA SER A 241 12.51 3.18 7.70
C SER A 241 12.78 1.90 8.50
N VAL A 242 12.94 0.78 7.80
CA VAL A 242 13.34 -0.51 8.41
C VAL A 242 14.85 -0.58 8.56
N GLU A 243 15.56 -0.08 7.55
CA GLU A 243 17.01 -0.02 7.50
C GLU A 243 17.49 1.37 7.06
N ALA A 244 18.80 1.60 7.14
CA ALA A 244 19.38 2.85 6.68
C ALA A 244 19.12 3.05 5.18
N CYS A 245 18.55 4.19 4.80
CA CYS A 245 18.16 4.46 3.42
C CYS A 245 18.41 5.92 3.01
N CYS A 246 18.63 6.14 1.72
CA CYS A 246 18.76 7.47 1.14
C CYS A 246 17.37 8.08 0.91
N VAL A 247 17.17 9.31 1.37
CA VAL A 247 15.90 10.04 1.23
C VAL A 247 15.99 11.15 0.18
N GLY A 248 15.08 11.12 -0.78
CA GLY A 248 14.98 12.07 -1.88
C GLY A 248 14.26 13.36 -1.50
N ARG A 249 14.28 14.33 -2.41
CA ARG A 249 13.73 15.70 -2.22
C ARG A 249 12.24 15.79 -1.89
N GLY A 250 11.50 14.67 -2.00
CA GLY A 250 10.09 14.60 -1.64
C GLY A 250 9.85 14.19 -0.18
N LEU A 251 10.91 13.81 0.54
CA LEU A 251 10.84 13.30 1.91
C LEU A 251 11.74 14.09 2.87
N ALA A 252 11.42 13.98 4.15
CA ALA A 252 12.33 14.24 5.26
C ALA A 252 12.39 13.01 6.17
N ALA A 253 13.52 12.79 6.82
CA ALA A 253 13.65 11.85 7.93
C ALA A 253 13.61 12.61 9.24
N ILE A 254 12.81 12.14 10.19
CA ILE A 254 12.62 12.74 11.52
C ILE A 254 12.97 11.66 12.55
N ARG A 255 13.93 11.96 13.42
CA ARG A 255 14.37 11.07 14.50
C ARG A 255 14.12 11.72 15.84
N SER A 256 13.59 10.98 16.81
CA SER A 256 13.43 11.50 18.17
C SER A 256 14.80 11.82 18.78
N SER A 257 14.91 12.96 19.46
CA SER A 257 16.13 13.34 20.18
C SER A 257 16.21 12.68 21.56
N CYS A 258 15.09 12.12 22.07
CA CYS A 258 15.00 11.51 23.40
C CYS A 258 14.74 9.99 23.36
N GLY A 259 14.87 9.34 22.19
CA GLY A 259 14.64 7.89 22.07
C GLY A 259 13.17 7.47 22.20
N GLN A 260 12.24 8.39 21.93
CA GLN A 260 10.80 8.13 21.90
C GLN A 260 10.26 8.18 20.46
N GLU A 261 10.82 7.34 19.58
CA GLU A 261 10.49 7.30 18.15
C GLU A 261 9.03 6.94 17.91
N ASN A 262 8.49 5.97 18.64
CA ASN A 262 7.13 5.47 18.41
C ASN A 262 6.09 6.48 18.92
N THR A 263 6.30 7.06 20.10
CA THR A 263 5.45 8.12 20.66
C THR A 263 5.45 9.34 19.75
N LEU A 264 6.61 9.74 19.22
CA LEU A 264 6.70 10.84 18.27
C LEU A 264 5.95 10.50 16.96
N PHE A 265 6.16 9.31 16.39
CA PHE A 265 5.46 8.85 15.18
C PHE A 265 3.93 8.94 15.34
N TYR A 266 3.40 8.35 16.41
CA TYR A 266 1.97 8.38 16.68
C TYR A 266 1.45 9.77 17.04
N THR A 267 2.27 10.62 17.66
CA THR A 267 1.90 12.02 17.91
C THR A 267 1.72 12.76 16.60
N LEU A 268 2.65 12.61 15.65
CA LEU A 268 2.53 13.22 14.32
C LEU A 268 1.33 12.65 13.53
N LYS A 269 1.07 11.35 13.65
CA LYS A 269 -0.01 10.66 12.95
C LYS A 269 -1.40 11.06 13.44
N THR A 270 -1.58 11.15 14.76
CA THR A 270 -2.88 11.43 15.40
C THR A 270 -3.26 12.91 15.39
N ASN A 271 -2.38 13.79 14.89
CA ASN A 271 -2.62 15.23 14.79
C ASN A 271 -2.50 15.73 13.33
N PRO A 272 -3.38 15.28 12.42
CA PRO A 272 -3.32 15.65 11.01
C PRO A 272 -3.48 17.17 10.78
N ASN A 273 -4.17 17.87 11.67
CA ASN A 273 -4.38 19.33 11.59
C ASN A 273 -3.06 20.13 11.67
N LEU A 274 -1.95 19.51 12.12
CA LEU A 274 -0.62 20.12 12.08
C LEU A 274 -0.20 20.49 10.65
N TRP A 275 -0.74 19.80 9.65
CA TRP A 275 -0.34 19.88 8.25
C TRP A 275 -1.22 20.81 7.41
N GLU A 276 -2.47 21.05 7.81
CA GLU A 276 -3.48 21.84 7.08
C GLU A 276 -2.98 23.22 6.65
N LYS A 277 -2.19 23.87 7.53
CA LYS A 277 -1.60 25.19 7.25
C LYS A 277 -0.65 25.21 6.04
N PHE A 278 -0.13 24.06 5.63
CA PHE A 278 0.75 23.92 4.47
C PHE A 278 0.03 23.41 3.22
N GLU A 279 -1.22 22.95 3.35
CA GLU A 279 -2.04 22.52 2.21
C GLU A 279 -2.77 23.71 1.56
N GLY A 280 -2.97 24.81 2.29
CA GLY A 280 -3.69 26.02 1.84
C GLY A 280 -2.86 27.12 1.17
N GLU A 281 -1.53 26.99 1.06
CA GLU A 281 -0.69 28.00 0.40
C GLU A 281 -0.70 27.78 -1.13
N GLY A 282 -1.62 28.46 -1.81
CA GLY A 282 -1.95 28.38 -3.26
C GLY A 282 -0.82 28.61 -4.27
N THR A 283 0.29 27.91 -4.13
CA THR A 283 1.26 27.65 -5.20
C THR A 283 0.95 26.29 -5.80
N ILE A 284 1.14 26.13 -7.09
CA ILE A 284 0.85 24.89 -7.85
C ILE A 284 1.70 23.69 -7.33
N PHE A 285 2.64 23.94 -6.40
CA PHE A 285 3.47 22.93 -5.74
C PHE A 285 3.60 23.21 -4.22
N SER A 286 2.61 22.80 -3.42
CA SER A 286 2.74 22.87 -1.96
C SER A 286 3.87 21.97 -1.46
N ALA A 287 4.79 22.54 -0.67
CA ALA A 287 5.91 21.83 -0.09
C ALA A 287 6.37 22.44 1.24
N ILE A 288 6.79 21.60 2.19
CA ILE A 288 7.36 22.04 3.47
C ILE A 288 8.89 22.08 3.37
N ASN A 289 9.49 23.20 3.76
CA ASN A 289 10.94 23.35 3.88
C ASN A 289 11.42 23.08 5.32
N LYS A 290 12.74 23.03 5.53
CA LYS A 290 13.32 22.75 6.86
C LYS A 290 12.79 23.67 7.95
N LYS A 291 12.68 24.97 7.66
CA LYS A 291 12.22 25.98 8.63
C LYS A 291 10.78 25.71 9.04
N GLY A 292 9.90 25.48 8.06
CA GLY A 292 8.49 25.14 8.30
C GLY A 292 8.33 23.91 9.17
N LEU A 293 9.11 22.84 8.92
CA LEU A 293 9.08 21.62 9.73
C LEU A 293 9.67 21.84 11.13
N SER A 294 10.79 22.58 11.23
CA SER A 294 11.48 22.85 12.50
C SER A 294 10.65 23.69 13.47
N GLU A 295 9.88 24.65 12.95
CA GLU A 295 9.06 25.59 13.74
C GLU A 295 7.68 25.04 14.12
N LEU A 296 7.36 23.80 13.76
CA LEU A 296 6.10 23.15 14.13
C LEU A 296 5.99 22.98 15.64
N ASP A 297 4.90 23.48 16.20
CA ASP A 297 4.51 23.21 17.58
C ASP A 297 3.85 21.84 17.67
N ILE A 298 4.51 20.91 18.36
CA ILE A 298 4.06 19.53 18.57
C ILE A 298 3.64 19.39 20.03
N PRO A 299 2.44 18.83 20.32
CA PRO A 299 2.07 18.49 21.69
C PRO A 299 2.91 17.29 22.15
N PHE A 300 4.02 17.56 22.82
CA PHE A 300 4.94 16.54 23.29
C PHE A 300 5.59 16.98 24.60
N SER A 301 5.66 16.08 25.58
CA SER A 301 6.37 16.28 26.83
C SER A 301 6.94 14.95 27.30
N GLU A 302 8.27 14.90 27.44
CA GLU A 302 8.94 13.76 28.06
C GLU A 302 8.52 13.63 29.52
N THR A 303 7.88 12.52 29.87
CA THR A 303 7.35 12.25 31.21
C THR A 303 7.37 10.76 31.48
N ALA A 304 7.15 10.35 32.74
CA ALA A 304 6.95 8.93 33.05
C ALA A 304 5.78 8.30 32.25
N ILE A 305 4.75 9.09 31.93
CA ILE A 305 3.62 8.65 31.10
C ILE A 305 4.10 8.40 29.66
N SER A 306 4.90 9.31 29.09
CA SER A 306 5.40 9.15 27.72
C SER A 306 6.35 7.96 27.60
N ASN A 307 7.19 7.69 28.62
CA ASN A 307 8.01 6.47 28.68
C ASN A 307 7.17 5.19 28.67
N GLY A 308 6.12 5.12 29.50
CA GLY A 308 5.24 3.96 29.54
C GLY A 308 4.46 3.76 28.23
N VAL A 309 4.10 4.85 27.55
CA VAL A 309 3.51 4.79 26.20
C VAL A 309 4.55 4.33 25.17
N GLU A 310 5.79 4.79 25.24
CA GLU A 310 6.87 4.35 24.35
C GLU A 310 7.12 2.84 24.46
N ASP A 311 7.21 2.29 25.67
CA ASP A 311 7.42 0.85 25.90
C ASP A 311 6.26 0.02 25.32
N PHE A 312 5.03 0.49 25.53
CA PHE A 312 3.84 -0.13 24.97
C PHE A 312 3.85 -0.08 23.43
N LEU A 313 4.11 1.09 22.85
CA LEU A 313 4.16 1.28 21.41
C LEU A 313 5.30 0.51 20.76
N THR A 314 6.44 0.36 21.44
CA THR A 314 7.55 -0.48 20.98
C THR A 314 7.10 -1.92 20.77
N SER A 315 6.33 -2.47 21.72
CA SER A 315 5.78 -3.83 21.62
C SER A 315 4.76 -3.94 20.47
N VAL A 316 3.91 -2.93 20.31
CA VAL A 316 2.94 -2.84 19.20
C VAL A 316 3.65 -2.82 17.84
N GLU A 317 4.69 -2.01 17.70
CA GLU A 317 5.42 -1.84 16.43
C GLU A 317 6.24 -3.08 16.07
N GLN A 318 6.80 -3.77 17.06
CA GLN A 318 7.46 -5.07 16.85
C GLN A 318 6.49 -6.11 16.28
N GLU A 319 5.27 -6.17 16.82
CA GLU A 319 4.25 -7.09 16.32
C GLU A 319 3.78 -6.70 14.91
N ILE A 320 3.54 -5.41 14.66
CA ILE A 320 3.21 -4.90 13.30
C ILE A 320 4.32 -5.27 12.31
N PHE A 321 5.59 -5.10 12.69
CA PHE A 321 6.72 -5.47 11.85
C PHE A 321 6.71 -6.98 11.54
N SER A 322 6.52 -7.83 12.55
CA SER A 322 6.47 -9.28 12.39
C SER A 322 5.35 -9.72 11.44
N LEU A 323 4.15 -9.15 11.59
CA LEU A 323 2.99 -9.47 10.75
C LEU A 323 3.17 -9.01 9.30
N GLU A 324 3.78 -7.84 9.07
CA GLU A 324 4.12 -7.36 7.72
C GLU A 324 5.14 -8.30 7.04
N GLN A 325 6.17 -8.75 7.77
CA GLN A 325 7.12 -9.73 7.23
C GLN A 325 6.47 -11.10 6.95
N GLU A 326 5.59 -11.56 7.83
CA GLU A 326 4.83 -12.79 7.62
C GLU A 326 3.96 -12.68 6.35
N ASN A 327 3.29 -11.55 6.14
CA ASN A 327 2.49 -11.29 4.93
C ASN A 327 3.31 -11.35 3.65
N LEU A 328 4.50 -10.75 3.64
CA LEU A 328 5.41 -10.83 2.50
C LEU A 328 5.81 -12.29 2.21
N GLN A 329 6.19 -13.05 3.23
CA GLN A 329 6.57 -14.45 3.07
C GLN A 329 5.40 -15.33 2.59
N LEU A 330 4.19 -15.08 3.09
CA LEU A 330 2.97 -15.79 2.68
C LEU A 330 2.64 -15.48 1.21
N ALA A 331 2.74 -14.22 0.79
CA ALA A 331 2.51 -13.81 -0.58
C ALA A 331 3.52 -14.46 -1.55
N GLU A 332 4.81 -14.46 -1.20
CA GLU A 332 5.86 -15.15 -1.98
C GLU A 332 5.59 -16.66 -2.08
N THR A 333 5.21 -17.28 -0.97
CA THR A 333 4.90 -18.71 -0.91
C THR A 333 3.69 -19.04 -1.78
N ARG A 334 2.63 -18.24 -1.69
CA ARG A 334 1.43 -18.37 -2.52
C ARG A 334 1.78 -18.27 -3.99
N ASP A 335 2.51 -17.23 -4.40
CA ASP A 335 2.86 -16.99 -5.80
C ASP A 335 3.74 -18.12 -6.36
N ALA A 336 4.64 -18.68 -5.54
CA ALA A 336 5.43 -19.86 -5.90
C ALA A 336 4.56 -21.13 -6.04
N LEU A 337 3.56 -21.32 -5.17
CA LEU A 337 2.64 -22.45 -5.23
C LEU A 337 1.68 -22.35 -6.41
N ILE A 338 1.20 -21.16 -6.77
CA ILE A 338 0.37 -20.94 -7.97
C ILE A 338 1.09 -21.50 -9.20
N LYS A 339 2.36 -21.12 -9.39
CA LYS A 339 3.19 -21.59 -10.51
C LYS A 339 3.42 -23.10 -10.54
N ARG A 340 3.31 -23.79 -9.39
CA ARG A 340 3.55 -25.24 -9.27
C ARG A 340 2.27 -26.07 -9.36
N LEU A 341 1.14 -25.52 -8.92
CA LEU A 341 -0.13 -26.23 -8.82
C LEU A 341 -1.02 -25.99 -10.05
N ILE A 342 -0.84 -24.86 -10.74
CA ILE A 342 -1.67 -24.44 -11.86
C ILE A 342 -0.88 -24.39 -13.18
N GLY A 343 0.39 -23.98 -13.14
CA GLY A 343 1.30 -23.97 -14.30
C GLY A 343 1.85 -25.35 -14.64
#